data_AF-A0A7V2SAR3-F1
#
_entry.id   AF-A0A7V2SAR3-F1
#
_cell.length_a   1.000
_cell.length_b   1.000
_cell.length_c   1.000
_cell.angle_alpha   90.00
_cell.angle_beta   90.00
_cell.angle_gamma   90.00
#
_symmetry.space_group_name_H-M   'P 1'
#
loop_
_entity.id
_entity.type
_entity.pdbx_description
1 polymer ?
#
loop_
_entity_poly.entity_id
_entity_poly.type
_entity_poly.pdbx_seq_one_letter_code
_entity_poly.pdbx_strand_id
1 'polypeptide(L)'
;MKPNKLPLQLTRSTGFSLTEIMVVMLIIGLFAGSAVYIFDGNNSASQLKRESQRLKQIIKIAMDESLINATQLGLVITEEGYEFLQLK
;
A
#
# COMPACT_ATOMS: atom_id res chain seq x y z
N MET A 1 45.27 17.25 -60.64
CA MET A 1 43.93 16.63 -60.57
C MET A 1 44.02 15.35 -59.75
N LYS A 2 43.50 15.37 -58.50
CA LYS A 2 43.11 14.20 -57.67
C LYS A 2 42.53 14.74 -56.34
N PRO A 3 41.23 14.59 -56.05
CA PRO A 3 40.67 15.00 -54.77
C PRO A 3 40.98 13.98 -53.67
N ASN A 4 41.44 14.51 -52.53
CA ASN A 4 41.65 13.81 -51.27
C ASN A 4 40.33 13.22 -50.78
N LYS A 5 40.24 11.89 -50.65
CA LYS A 5 39.08 11.23 -50.04
C LYS A 5 39.40 11.01 -48.56
N LEU A 6 39.08 12.01 -47.73
CA LEU A 6 38.96 11.81 -46.29
C LEU A 6 37.90 10.73 -46.05
N PRO A 7 38.17 9.71 -45.22
CA PRO A 7 37.17 8.69 -44.93
C PRO A 7 35.99 9.35 -44.22
N LEU A 8 34.82 9.31 -44.85
CA LEU A 8 33.56 9.69 -44.24
C LEU A 8 33.34 8.73 -43.06
N GLN A 9 33.53 9.23 -41.83
CA GLN A 9 33.16 8.49 -40.63
C GLN A 9 31.64 8.33 -40.64
N LEU A 10 31.18 7.13 -41.00
CA LEU A 10 29.78 6.75 -40.92
C LEU A 10 29.44 6.67 -39.42
N THR A 11 28.77 7.70 -38.89
CA THR A 11 28.17 7.63 -37.56
C THR A 11 27.23 6.42 -37.54
N ARG A 12 27.63 5.37 -36.82
CA ARG A 12 26.81 4.18 -36.63
C ARG A 12 25.60 4.60 -35.80
N SER A 13 24.42 4.59 -36.42
CA SER A 13 23.16 4.73 -35.68
C SER A 13 23.00 3.49 -34.80
N THR A 14 23.27 3.64 -33.51
CA THR A 14 23.01 2.60 -32.49
C THR A 14 21.53 2.64 -32.16
N GLY A 15 20.74 1.95 -32.97
CA GLY A 15 19.31 1.73 -32.75
C GLY A 15 19.03 0.54 -31.83
N PHE A 16 17.82 0.53 -31.28
CA PHE A 16 17.28 -0.48 -30.36
C PHE A 16 17.42 -1.91 -30.94
N SER A 17 18.01 -2.83 -30.17
CA SER A 17 18.13 -4.24 -30.58
C SER A 17 16.83 -5.00 -30.30
N LEU A 18 16.57 -6.07 -31.06
CA LEU A 18 15.52 -7.04 -30.72
C LEU A 18 15.69 -7.57 -29.29
N THR A 19 16.93 -7.85 -28.89
CA THR A 19 17.26 -8.32 -27.54
C THR A 19 16.88 -7.29 -26.48
N GLU A 20 16.94 -6.01 -26.81
CA GLU A 20 16.61 -4.91 -25.90
C GLU A 20 15.10 -4.84 -25.67
N ILE A 21 14.29 -4.99 -26.72
CA ILE A 21 12.82 -5.08 -26.58
C ILE A 21 12.43 -6.32 -25.78
N MET A 22 13.09 -7.46 -26.01
CA MET A 22 12.82 -8.68 -25.25
C MET A 22 13.10 -8.50 -23.75
N VAL A 23 14.21 -7.84 -23.40
CA VAL A 23 14.56 -7.55 -22.00
C VAL A 23 13.57 -6.54 -21.39
N VAL A 24 13.17 -5.50 -22.12
CA VAL A 24 12.17 -4.52 -21.64
C VAL A 24 10.82 -5.21 -21.36
N MET A 25 10.36 -6.08 -22.27
CA MET A 25 9.14 -6.85 -22.07
C MET A 25 9.23 -7.80 -20.87
N LEU A 26 10.38 -8.44 -20.67
CA LEU A 26 10.65 -9.27 -19.49
C LEU A 26 10.54 -8.44 -18.20
N ILE A 27 11.21 -7.29 -18.15
CA ILE A 27 11.19 -6.39 -16.99
C ILE A 27 9.77 -5.91 -16.69
N ILE A 28 9.02 -5.45 -17.71
CA ILE A 28 7.63 -5.03 -17.55
C ILE A 28 6.78 -6.20 -17.04
N GLY A 29 6.96 -7.40 -17.57
CA GLY A 29 6.24 -8.60 -17.12
C GLY A 29 6.51 -8.96 -15.66
N LEU A 30 7.77 -8.83 -15.21
CA LEU A 30 8.15 -9.05 -13.81
C LEU A 30 7.53 -8.02 -12.86
N PHE A 31 7.45 -6.75 -13.28
CA PHE A 31 6.86 -5.69 -12.48
C PHE A 31 5.32 -5.60 -12.57
N ALA A 32 4.71 -6.05 -13.68
CA ALA A 32 3.26 -6.01 -13.86
C ALA A 32 2.51 -6.85 -12.81
N GLY A 33 3.11 -7.95 -12.35
CA GLY A 33 2.53 -8.80 -11.30
C GLY A 33 2.54 -8.17 -9.90
N SER A 34 3.52 -7.33 -9.58
CA SER A 34 3.66 -6.71 -8.24
C SER A 34 2.90 -5.40 -8.10
N ALA A 35 2.61 -4.71 -9.20
CA ALA A 35 1.85 -3.45 -9.20
C ALA A 35 0.44 -3.61 -8.59
N VAL A 36 -0.20 -4.77 -8.76
CA VAL A 36 -1.53 -5.06 -8.19
C VAL A 36 -1.50 -5.17 -6.66
N TYR A 37 -0.39 -5.67 -6.10
CA TYR A 37 -0.24 -5.86 -4.65
C TYR A 37 -0.14 -4.54 -3.87
N ILE A 38 0.32 -3.47 -4.53
CA ILE A 38 0.45 -2.14 -3.92
C ILE A 38 -0.93 -1.49 -3.69
N PHE A 39 -1.94 -1.85 -4.49
CA PHE A 39 -3.29 -1.27 -4.42
C PHE A 39 -4.28 -2.08 -3.55
N ASP A 40 -4.02 -3.35 -3.27
CA ASP A 40 -4.90 -4.18 -2.41
C ASP A 40 -4.82 -3.78 -0.91
N GLY A 41 -3.87 -2.92 -0.56
CA GLY A 41 -3.70 -2.38 0.79
C GLY A 41 -4.71 -1.31 1.21
N ASN A 42 -5.65 -0.85 0.36
CA ASN A 42 -6.42 0.36 0.66
C ASN A 42 -7.92 0.36 0.29
N ASN A 43 -8.65 -0.74 0.50
CA ASN A 43 -10.09 -0.54 0.68
C ASN A 43 -10.34 0.01 2.09
N SER A 44 -10.11 1.33 2.27
CA SER A 44 -10.23 2.03 3.56
C SER A 44 -11.58 1.77 4.22
N ALA A 45 -12.64 1.56 3.42
CA ALA A 45 -13.96 1.14 3.90
C ALA A 45 -13.96 -0.25 4.57
N SER A 46 -13.25 -1.23 4.01
CA SER A 46 -13.09 -2.56 4.63
C SER A 46 -12.27 -2.49 5.92
N GLN A 47 -11.21 -1.67 5.95
CA GLN A 47 -10.41 -1.47 7.16
C GLN A 47 -11.22 -0.79 8.26
N LEU A 48 -11.92 0.30 7.93
CA LEU A 48 -12.80 1.00 8.87
C LEU A 48 -13.91 0.08 9.41
N LYS A 49 -14.50 -0.75 8.55
CA LYS A 49 -15.51 -1.73 8.98
C LYS A 49 -14.93 -2.74 9.97
N ARG A 50 -13.70 -3.23 9.74
CA ARG A 50 -13.02 -4.16 10.66
C ARG A 50 -12.75 -3.49 12.01
N GLU A 51 -12.21 -2.28 12.02
CA GLU A 51 -11.92 -1.57 13.26
C GLU A 51 -13.21 -1.22 14.03
N SER A 52 -14.27 -0.80 13.34
CA SER A 52 -15.58 -0.58 13.96
C SER A 52 -16.15 -1.86 14.61
N GLN A 53 -16.04 -3.00 13.93
CA GLN A 53 -16.47 -4.29 14.48
C GLN A 53 -15.66 -4.67 15.72
N ARG A 54 -14.34 -4.47 15.68
CA ARG A 54 -13.45 -4.71 16.82
C ARG A 54 -13.81 -3.83 18.01
N LEU A 55 -13.98 -2.53 17.80
CA LEU A 55 -14.37 -1.59 18.87
C LEU A 55 -15.70 -2.01 19.51
N LYS A 56 -16.70 -2.39 18.70
CA LYS A 56 -17.99 -2.88 19.21
C LYS A 56 -17.84 -4.10 20.12
N GLN A 57 -16.95 -5.03 19.78
CA GLN A 57 -16.69 -6.22 20.61
C GLN A 57 -16.10 -5.83 21.96
N ILE A 58 -15.12 -4.93 21.96
CA ILE A 58 -14.46 -4.46 23.19
C ILE A 58 -15.46 -3.73 24.08
N ILE A 59 -16.27 -2.83 23.52
CA ILE A 59 -17.33 -2.13 24.26
C ILE A 59 -18.33 -3.14 24.86
N LYS A 60 -18.71 -4.18 24.12
CA LYS A 60 -19.60 -5.22 24.64
C LYS A 60 -19.00 -5.94 25.85
N ILE A 61 -17.73 -6.32 25.78
CA ILE A 61 -17.04 -6.97 26.90
C ILE A 61 -17.01 -6.05 28.12
N ALA A 62 -16.67 -4.77 27.92
CA ALA A 62 -16.69 -3.78 29.00
C ALA A 62 -18.08 -3.63 29.61
N MET A 63 -19.14 -3.59 28.80
CA MET A 63 -20.52 -3.54 29.32
C MET A 63 -20.89 -4.79 30.12
N ASP A 64 -20.52 -5.98 29.64
CA ASP A 64 -20.77 -7.24 30.35
C ASP A 64 -20.03 -7.26 31.70
N GLU A 65 -18.79 -6.77 31.75
CA GLU A 65 -18.00 -6.63 32.99
C GLU A 65 -18.61 -5.59 33.96
N SER A 66 -19.04 -4.44 33.44
CA SER A 66 -19.71 -3.38 34.18
C SER A 66 -21.00 -3.88 34.86
N LEU A 67 -21.76 -4.71 34.15
CA LEU A 67 -22.98 -5.32 34.68
C LEU A 67 -22.68 -6.32 35.80
N ILE A 68 -21.65 -7.16 35.65
CA ILE A 68 -21.24 -8.14 36.65
C ILE A 68 -20.70 -7.45 37.92
N ASN A 69 -19.89 -6.42 37.74
CA ASN A 69 -19.24 -5.73 38.86
C ASN A 69 -20.08 -4.60 39.47
N ALA A 70 -21.25 -4.29 38.90
CA ALA A 70 -22.08 -3.14 39.25
C ALA A 70 -21.31 -1.80 39.24
N THR A 71 -20.33 -1.68 38.35
CA THR A 71 -19.48 -0.48 38.19
C THR A 71 -19.86 0.24 36.91
N GLN A 72 -19.87 1.57 36.90
CA GLN A 72 -20.08 2.30 35.65
C GLN A 72 -18.76 2.45 34.90
N LEU A 73 -18.70 1.96 33.67
CA LEU A 73 -17.58 2.18 32.76
C LEU A 73 -17.97 3.26 31.73
N GLY A 74 -17.11 4.27 31.59
CA GLY A 74 -17.16 5.30 30.55
C GLY A 74 -16.13 5.05 29.46
N LEU A 75 -16.42 5.49 28.24
CA LEU A 75 -15.50 5.46 27.09
C LEU A 75 -15.08 6.89 26.77
N VAL A 76 -13.78 7.16 26.74
CA VAL A 76 -13.21 8.43 26.27
C VAL A 76 -12.52 8.20 24.94
N ILE A 77 -12.82 9.06 23.97
CA ILE A 77 -12.21 9.03 22.64
C ILE A 77 -11.33 10.27 22.52
N THR A 78 -10.05 10.06 22.21
CA THR A 78 -9.05 11.10 21.96
C THR A 78 -8.56 11.02 20.51
N GLU A 79 -7.78 12.00 20.07
CA GLU A 79 -7.15 11.95 18.73
C GLU A 79 -6.16 10.78 18.59
N GLU A 80 -5.61 10.30 19.71
CA GLU A 80 -4.61 9.23 19.75
C GLU A 80 -5.23 7.84 19.98
N GLY A 81 -6.49 7.75 20.42
CA GLY A 81 -7.13 6.45 20.68
C GLY A 81 -8.39 6.49 21.51
N TYR A 82 -8.63 5.41 22.26
CA TYR A 82 -9.77 5.26 23.16
C TYR A 82 -9.36 4.60 24.48
N GLU A 83 -9.95 5.04 25.58
CA GLU A 83 -9.68 4.52 26.92
C GLU A 83 -10.99 4.29 27.69
N PHE A 84 -10.98 3.28 28.57
CA PHE A 84 -12.09 2.99 29.48
C PHE A 84 -11.79 3.58 30.86
N LEU A 85 -12.74 4.33 31.39
CA LEU A 85 -12.67 4.92 32.73
C LEU A 85 -13.73 4.28 33.62
N GLN A 86 -13.40 4.02 34.87
CA GLN A 86 -14.38 3.58 35.86
C GLN A 86 -14.87 4.78 36.66
N LEU A 87 -16.19 4.98 36.69
CA LEU A 87 -16.82 5.96 37.57
C LEU A 87 -16.91 5.33 38.98
N LYS A 88 -16.30 6.00 39.96
CA LYS A 88 -16.41 5.65 41.38
C LYS A 88 -17.65 6.27 42.01
#